data_AF-A0A662KVV5-F1
#
_entry.id   AF-A0A662KVV5-F1
#
_cell.length_a   1.000
_cell.length_b   1.000
_cell.length_c   1.000
_cell.angle_alpha   90.00
_cell.angle_beta   90.00
_cell.angle_gamma   90.00
#
_symmetry.space_group_name_H-M   'P 1'
#
loop_
_entity.id
_entity.type
_entity.pdbx_description
1 polymer ?
#
loop_
_entity_poly.entity_id
_entity_poly.type
_entity_poly.pdbx_seq_one_letter_code
_entity_poly.pdbx_strand_id
1 'polypeptide(L)'
;MLQGFSNLPSNYTLTATASDGYTVGYTYDEIMGHVPVYDESGNETGTGNLMMIIAYKENGVLLNESTGGPFRVAFVDDGVISNSKLWVRM
;
A
#
# COMPACT_ATOMS: atom_id res chain seq x y z
N MET A 1 0.95 -11.67 4.93
CA MET A 1 0.22 -10.99 6.03
C MET A 1 -1.23 -11.48 6.14
N LEU A 2 -2.01 -11.53 5.05
CA LEU A 2 -3.42 -11.94 5.10
C LEU A 2 -3.66 -13.46 5.16
N GLN A 3 -2.70 -14.28 4.74
CA GLN A 3 -2.82 -15.75 4.81
C GLN A 3 -2.84 -16.33 6.23
N GLY A 4 -2.64 -15.50 7.26
CA GLY A 4 -2.80 -15.92 8.67
C GLY A 4 -4.26 -15.99 9.12
N PHE A 5 -5.21 -15.49 8.33
CA PHE A 5 -6.64 -15.52 8.62
C PHE A 5 -7.30 -16.64 7.82
N SER A 6 -7.73 -17.70 8.50
CA SER A 6 -8.22 -18.93 7.86
C SER A 6 -9.62 -18.82 7.22
N ASN A 7 -10.39 -17.78 7.54
CA ASN A 7 -11.79 -17.63 7.09
C ASN A 7 -12.11 -16.17 6.73
N LEU A 8 -11.38 -15.57 5.80
CA LEU A 8 -11.80 -14.28 5.22
C LEU A 8 -12.92 -14.53 4.19
N PRO A 9 -14.02 -13.74 4.20
CA PRO A 9 -15.04 -13.83 3.17
C PRO A 9 -14.44 -13.50 1.79
N SER A 10 -15.11 -13.88 0.70
CA SER A 10 -14.63 -13.59 -0.65
C SER A 10 -14.60 -12.10 -1.00
N ASN A 11 -15.33 -11.28 -0.24
CA ASN A 11 -15.40 -9.83 -0.38
C ASN A 11 -15.14 -9.16 0.97
N TYR A 12 -13.90 -8.78 1.21
CA TYR A 12 -13.52 -7.96 2.35
C TYR A 12 -12.79 -6.71 1.88
N THR A 13 -12.78 -5.71 2.76
CA THR A 13 -11.93 -4.54 2.65
C THR A 13 -10.92 -4.54 3.78
N LEU A 14 -9.75 -3.96 3.52
CA LEU A 14 -8.77 -3.66 4.55
C LEU A 14 -8.85 -2.16 4.81
N THR A 15 -8.84 -1.75 6.07
CA THR A 15 -8.78 -0.34 6.43
C THR A 15 -7.49 -0.08 7.18
N ALA A 16 -6.68 0.86 6.68
CA ALA A 16 -5.51 1.38 7.40
C ALA A 16 -5.83 2.77 7.94
N THR A 17 -5.55 2.98 9.22
CA THR A 17 -5.76 4.26 9.90
C THR A 17 -4.42 4.74 10.44
N ALA A 18 -4.00 5.91 9.98
CA ALA A 18 -2.82 6.63 10.46
C ALA A 18 -3.04 7.18 11.86
N SER A 19 -1.95 7.54 12.53
CA SER A 19 -1.96 8.10 13.89
C SER A 19 -2.67 9.46 13.98
N ASP A 20 -2.75 10.21 12.88
CA ASP A 20 -3.50 11.47 12.76
C ASP A 20 -5.00 11.27 12.44
N GLY A 21 -5.46 10.02 12.35
CA GLY A 21 -6.84 9.65 12.02
C GLY A 21 -7.13 9.56 10.53
N TYR A 22 -6.17 9.88 9.64
CA TYR A 22 -6.33 9.67 8.21
C TYR A 22 -6.53 8.19 7.92
N THR A 23 -7.57 7.87 7.14
CA THR A 23 -8.00 6.48 6.92
C THR A 23 -8.14 6.20 5.43
N VAL A 24 -7.63 5.05 4.99
CA VAL A 24 -7.79 4.54 3.63
C VAL A 24 -8.39 3.13 3.70
N GLY A 25 -9.46 2.92 2.95
CA GLY A 25 -10.02 1.61 2.69
C GLY A 25 -9.47 1.05 1.38
N TYR A 26 -9.04 -0.20 1.40
CA TYR A 26 -8.57 -0.95 0.25
C TYR A 26 -9.58 -2.03 -0.09
N THR A 27 -9.98 -2.07 -1.35
CA THR A 27 -10.77 -3.15 -1.94
C THR A 27 -9.95 -4.43 -2.05
N TYR A 28 -10.62 -5.57 -2.27
CA TYR A 28 -9.94 -6.83 -2.50
C TYR A 28 -8.96 -6.77 -3.68
N ASP A 29 -9.34 -6.12 -4.78
CA ASP A 29 -8.47 -5.96 -5.95
C ASP A 29 -7.21 -5.14 -5.62
N GLU A 30 -7.35 -4.04 -4.89
CA GLU A 30 -6.20 -3.25 -4.43
C GLU A 30 -5.32 -4.06 -3.47
N ILE A 31 -5.89 -4.83 -2.55
CA ILE A 31 -5.14 -5.74 -1.66
C ILE A 31 -4.35 -6.78 -2.45
N MET A 32 -4.92 -7.26 -3.56
CA MET A 32 -4.27 -8.19 -4.48
C MET A 32 -3.27 -7.50 -5.43
N GLY A 33 -3.13 -6.18 -5.35
CA GLY A 33 -2.14 -5.42 -6.12
C GLY A 33 -2.63 -4.79 -7.41
N HIS A 34 -3.91 -4.98 -7.75
CA HIS A 34 -4.53 -4.46 -8.96
C HIS A 34 -4.88 -2.98 -8.74
N VAL A 35 -3.90 -2.10 -8.98
CA VAL A 35 -4.03 -0.65 -8.76
C VAL A 35 -3.67 0.14 -10.01
N PRO A 36 -4.23 1.34 -10.21
CA PRO A 36 -3.76 2.25 -11.25
C PRO A 36 -2.27 2.53 -11.10
N VAL A 37 -1.54 2.47 -12.22
CA VAL A 37 -0.10 2.74 -12.30
C VAL A 37 0.18 3.92 -13.21
N TYR A 38 1.31 4.58 -12.94
CA TYR A 38 1.68 5.83 -13.57
C TYR A 38 3.11 5.78 -14.11
N ASP A 39 3.38 6.61 -15.12
CA ASP A 39 4.75 6.91 -15.56
C ASP A 39 5.40 8.01 -14.67
N GLU A 40 6.68 8.30 -14.91
CA GLU A 40 7.42 9.34 -14.18
C GLU A 40 6.86 10.76 -14.37
N SER A 41 6.08 10.98 -15.43
CA SER A 41 5.40 12.25 -15.69
C SER A 41 4.04 12.34 -14.98
N GLY A 42 3.62 11.28 -14.29
CA GLY A 42 2.36 11.21 -13.56
C GLY A 42 1.15 10.84 -14.43
N ASN A 43 1.35 10.38 -15.66
CA ASN A 43 0.26 9.92 -16.51
C ASN A 43 -0.10 8.48 -16.13
N GLU A 44 -1.40 8.19 -16.05
CA GLU A 44 -1.86 6.82 -15.83
C GLU A 44 -1.56 5.96 -17.07
N THR A 45 -0.89 4.83 -16.85
CA THR A 45 -0.45 3.91 -17.92
C THR A 45 -1.25 2.60 -17.92
N GLY A 46 -2.11 2.38 -16.91
CA GLY A 46 -3.01 1.24 -16.83
C GLY A 46 -3.16 0.72 -15.40
N THR A 47 -3.43 -0.58 -15.27
CA THR A 47 -3.51 -1.29 -13.98
C THR A 47 -2.31 -2.22 -13.83
N GLY A 48 -1.57 -2.07 -12.73
CA GLY A 48 -0.41 -2.91 -12.39
C GLY A 48 -0.78 -4.10 -11.49
N ASN A 49 0.22 -4.94 -11.20
CA ASN A 49 0.11 -6.04 -10.25
C ASN A 49 1.17 -5.87 -9.15
N LEU A 50 0.99 -4.89 -8.27
CA LEU A 50 1.99 -4.51 -7.27
C LEU A 50 1.81 -5.31 -5.98
N MET A 51 2.89 -5.64 -5.28
CA MET A 51 2.77 -6.29 -3.97
C MET A 51 2.47 -5.25 -2.89
N MET A 52 1.31 -5.39 -2.23
CA MET A 52 1.00 -4.63 -1.02
C MET A 52 1.80 -5.18 0.18
N ILE A 53 2.53 -4.31 0.88
CA ILE A 53 3.31 -4.65 2.07
C ILE A 53 3.07 -3.65 3.20
N ILE A 54 3.40 -4.07 4.43
CA ILE A 54 3.64 -3.15 5.55
C ILE A 54 5.15 -3.02 5.71
N ALA A 55 5.68 -1.87 5.30
CA ALA A 55 7.09 -1.55 5.40
C ALA A 55 7.43 -0.95 6.77
N TYR A 56 8.60 -1.29 7.29
CA TYR A 56 9.22 -0.66 8.47
C TYR A 56 10.64 -0.14 8.17
N LYS A 57 11.13 -0.40 6.95
CA LYS A 57 12.41 0.07 6.41
C LYS A 57 12.25 0.50 4.96
N GLU A 58 13.03 1.50 4.57
CA GLU A 58 13.18 1.96 3.19
C GLU A 58 14.68 2.08 2.91
N ASN A 59 15.18 1.43 1.85
CA ASN A 59 16.61 1.39 1.52
C ASN A 59 17.52 0.98 2.70
N GLY A 60 17.07 0.02 3.50
CA GLY A 60 17.80 -0.49 4.68
C GLY A 60 17.70 0.38 5.93
N VAL A 61 17.15 1.59 5.84
CA VAL A 61 17.00 2.55 6.93
C VAL A 61 15.62 2.40 7.57
N LEU A 62 15.54 2.42 8.90
CA LEU A 62 14.26 2.36 9.62
C LEU A 62 13.39 3.59 9.32
N LEU A 63 12.11 3.35 9.09
CA LEU A 63 11.13 4.42 9.02
C LEU A 63 10.92 5.02 10.43
N ASN A 64 10.70 6.32 10.49
CA ASN A 64 10.37 7.07 11.69
C ASN A 64 9.28 8.10 11.37
N GLU A 65 8.79 8.85 12.36
CA GLU A 65 7.69 9.81 12.18
C GLU A 65 7.94 10.81 11.04
N SER A 66 9.16 11.34 10.93
CA SER A 66 9.52 12.29 9.86
C SER A 66 9.62 11.66 8.48
N THR A 67 9.89 10.35 8.42
CA THR A 67 9.93 9.56 7.19
C THR A 67 8.70 8.68 7.07
N GLY A 68 7.58 9.00 7.72
CA GLY A 68 6.30 8.31 7.54
C GLY A 68 6.26 6.86 8.01
N GLY A 69 6.87 6.58 9.16
CA GLY A 69 6.73 5.34 9.94
C GLY A 69 6.22 5.60 11.37
N PRO A 70 6.36 4.61 12.28
CA PRO A 70 7.21 3.41 12.18
C PRO A 70 6.76 2.36 11.15
N PHE A 71 5.50 2.39 10.71
CA PHE A 71 4.99 1.49 9.68
C PHE A 71 4.38 2.27 8.51
N ARG A 72 4.42 1.69 7.32
CA ARG A 72 3.77 2.27 6.14
C ARG A 72 3.16 1.20 5.27
N VAL A 73 1.95 1.42 4.77
CA VAL A 73 1.47 0.66 3.61
C VAL A 73 2.31 1.07 2.40
N ALA A 74 2.80 0.11 1.63
CA ALA A 74 3.49 0.38 0.38
C ALA A 74 3.06 -0.62 -0.69
N PHE A 75 3.07 -0.15 -1.94
CA PHE A 75 2.83 -0.96 -3.12
C PHE A 75 4.13 -1.02 -3.92
N VAL A 76 4.76 -2.19 -3.96
CA VAL A 76 6.10 -2.36 -4.53
C VAL A 76 6.09 -3.28 -5.74
N ASP A 77 6.88 -2.93 -6.74
CA ASP A 77 7.12 -3.68 -7.97
C ASP A 77 8.44 -3.20 -8.62
N ASP A 78 8.89 -3.87 -9.69
CA ASP A 78 10.12 -3.57 -10.41
C ASP A 78 9.94 -2.50 -11.52
N GLY A 79 9.49 -1.29 -11.12
CA GLY A 79 9.58 -0.10 -11.96
C GLY A 79 8.29 0.63 -12.32
N VAL A 80 7.13 0.20 -11.82
CA VAL A 80 5.86 0.97 -11.97
C VAL A 80 5.57 1.82 -10.73
N ILE A 81 4.92 2.97 -10.94
CA ILE A 81 4.61 3.93 -9.88
C ILE A 81 3.13 3.81 -9.51
N SER A 82 2.81 3.72 -8.23
CA SER A 82 1.44 3.76 -7.71
C SER A 82 1.10 5.10 -7.06
N ASN A 83 -0.19 5.37 -6.87
CA ASN A 83 -0.64 6.61 -6.24
C ASN A 83 -0.19 6.68 -4.77
N SER A 84 0.48 7.78 -4.39
CA SER A 84 0.99 7.97 -3.02
C SER A 84 -0.09 8.01 -1.95
N LYS A 85 -1.36 8.29 -2.31
CA LYS A 85 -2.50 8.21 -1.37
C LYS A 85 -2.74 6.81 -0.82
N LEU A 86 -2.32 5.78 -1.56
CA LEU A 86 -2.43 4.39 -1.12
C LEU A 86 -1.37 4.05 -0.05
N TRP A 87 -0.35 4.89 0.14
CA TRP A 87 0.79 4.64 1.02
C TRP A 87 0.56 5.27 2.41
N VAL A 88 -0.39 4.72 3.17
CA VAL A 88 -0.74 5.21 4.51
C VAL A 88 0.44 5.07 5.47
N ARG A 89 0.75 6.16 6.17
CA ARG A 89 1.83 6.26 7.17
C ARG A 89 1.23 6.06 8.55
N MET A 90 1.75 5.09 9.31
CA MET A 90 1.22 4.64 10.60
C MET A 90 2.29 4.71 11.67
#